data_AF-A0A536EVX2-F1
#
_entry.id   AF-A0A536EVX2-F1
#
_cell.length_a   1.000
_cell.length_b   1.000
_cell.length_c   1.000
_cell.angle_alpha   90.00
_cell.angle_beta   90.00
_cell.angle_gamma   90.00
#
_symmetry.space_group_name_H-M   'P 1'
#
loop_
_entity.id
_entity.type
_entity.pdbx_description
1 polymer ?
#
loop_
_entity_poly.entity_id
_entity_poly.type
_entity_poly.pdbx_seq_one_letter_code
_entity_poly.pdbx_strand_id
1 'polypeptide(L)' 'MTQDHLPEHPDRALIHEFRNLLAVIVNYSELIAEESGDAEAVKADIQEVRSAAERAIALTDELARPAASS' A
#
# COMPACT_ATOMS: atom_id res chain seq x y z
N MET A 1 19.17 28.61 21.27
CA MET A 1 18.11 27.59 21.28
C MET A 1 18.15 26.90 19.92
N THR A 2 18.94 25.84 19.79
CA THR A 2 18.94 25.02 18.57
C THR A 2 18.02 23.85 18.88
N GLN A 3 16.77 23.93 18.44
CA GLN A 3 15.94 22.74 18.37
C GLN A 3 16.48 21.89 17.22
N ASP A 4 17.28 20.89 17.58
CA ASP A 4 17.50 19.70 16.76
C ASP A 4 16.12 19.06 16.55
N HIS A 5 15.42 19.47 15.48
CA HIS A 5 14.24 18.76 15.02
C HIS A 5 14.75 17.50 14.33
N LEU A 6 15.00 16.47 15.15
CA LEU A 6 15.31 15.13 14.67
C LEU A 6 14.22 14.76 13.65
N PRO A 7 14.57 14.41 12.40
CA PRO A 7 13.58 14.13 11.37
C PRO A 7 12.66 13.03 11.89
N GLU A 8 11.35 13.31 11.84
CA GLU A 8 10.30 12.35 12.15
C GLU A 8 10.64 11.00 11.50
N HIS A 9 10.56 9.93 12.29
CA HIS A 9 10.94 8.57 11.96
C HIS A 9 10.95 8.29 10.44
N PRO A 10 12.13 8.29 9.77
CA PRO A 10 12.22 8.17 8.31
C PRO A 10 11.54 6.90 7.81
N ASP A 11 11.52 5.85 8.64
CA ASP A 11 10.80 4.60 8.38
C ASP A 11 9.29 4.80 8.26
N ARG A 12 8.70 5.71 9.05
CA ARG A 12 7.27 6.05 8.95
C ARG A 12 6.97 6.79 7.65
N ALA A 13 7.79 7.79 7.29
CA ALA A 13 7.64 8.52 6.04
C ALA A 13 7.68 7.56 4.83
N LEU A 14 8.66 6.64 4.80
CA LEU A 14 8.77 5.62 3.76
C LEU A 14 7.57 4.66 3.73
N ILE A 15 7.08 4.22 4.90
CA ILE A 15 5.87 3.38 4.97
C ILE A 15 4.65 4.14 4.45
N HIS A 16 4.51 5.43 4.77
CA HIS A 16 3.41 6.26 4.28
C HIS A 16 3.46 6.41 2.76
N GLU A 17 4.63 6.72 2.19
CA GLU A 17 4.81 6.83 0.73
C GLU A 17 4.54 5.49 0.03
N PHE A 18 5.01 4.38 0.61
CA PHE A 18 4.80 3.05 0.05
C PHE A 18 3.31 2.65 0.07
N ARG A 19 2.59 2.92 1.16
CA ARG A 19 1.13 2.73 1.22
C ARG A 19 0.38 3.58 0.20
N ASN A 20 0.82 4.81 -0.03
CA ASN A 20 0.20 5.68 -1.03
C ASN A 20 0.31 5.06 -2.43
N LEU A 21 1.46 4.50 -2.79
CA LEU A 21 1.63 3.78 -4.06
C LEU A 21 0.75 2.53 -4.16
N LEU A 22 0.62 1.76 -3.08
CA LEU A 22 -0.26 0.59 -3.05
C LEU A 22 -1.73 0.96 -3.23
N ALA A 23 -2.18 2.05 -2.60
CA ALA A 23 -3.54 2.56 -2.79
C ALA A 23 -3.81 2.97 -4.24
N VAL A 24 -2.83 3.59 -4.90
CA VAL A 24 -2.91 3.91 -6.34
C VAL A 24 -3.02 2.64 -7.18
N ILE A 25 -2.22 1.61 -6.89
CA ILE A 25 -2.28 0.31 -7.60
C ILE A 25 -3.65 -0.35 -7.45
N VAL A 26 -4.22 -0.36 -6.23
CA VAL A 26 -5.58 -0.88 -5.98
C VAL A 26 -6.61 -0.12 -6.81
N ASN A 27 -6.59 1.21 -6.76
CA ASN A 27 -7.55 2.05 -7.47
C ASN A 27 -7.47 1.87 -8.99
N TYR A 28 -6.27 1.80 -9.58
CA TYR A 28 -6.13 1.50 -11.01
C TYR A 28 -6.60 0.09 -11.36
N SER A 29 -6.36 -0.88 -10.47
CA SER A 29 -6.86 -2.24 -10.67
C SER A 29 -8.40 -2.25 -10.71
N GLU A 30 -9.06 -1.50 -9.82
CA GLU A 30 -10.52 -1.37 -9.81
C GLU A 30 -11.04 -0.69 -11.10
N LEU A 31 -10.43 0.42 -11.51
CA LEU A 31 -10.80 1.11 -12.75
C LEU A 31 -10.64 0.23 -13.99
N ILE A 32 -9.53 -0.49 -14.12
CA ILE A 32 -9.30 -1.36 -15.28
C ILE A 32 -10.27 -2.56 -15.25
N ALA A 33 -10.61 -3.09 -14.07
CA ALA A 33 -11.60 -4.16 -13.94
C ALA A 33 -13.00 -3.71 -14.37
N GLU A 34 -13.38 -2.45 -14.08
CA GLU A 34 -14.63 -1.84 -14.53
C GLU A 34 -14.65 -1.60 -16.04
N GLU A 35 -13.53 -1.16 -16.62
CA GLU A 35 -13.43 -0.85 -18.06
C GLU A 35 -13.24 -2.08 -18.96
N SER A 36 -12.67 -3.18 -18.45
CA SER A 36 -12.23 -4.33 -19.28
C SER A 36 -13.35 -5.26 -19.78
N GLY A 37 -14.62 -5.02 -19.42
CA GLY A 37 -15.74 -5.85 -19.89
C GLY A 37 -15.61 -7.34 -19.52
N ASP A 38 -16.10 -8.26 -20.36
CA ASP A 38 -16.20 -9.71 -20.07
C ASP A 38 -14.92 -10.53 -20.34
N ALA A 39 -13.76 -9.88 -20.43
CA ALA A 39 -12.49 -10.58 -20.50
C ALA A 39 -12.13 -11.18 -19.13
N GLU A 40 -12.72 -12.35 -18.80
CA GLU A 40 -12.52 -13.05 -17.53
C GLU A 40 -11.04 -13.27 -17.19
N ALA A 41 -10.18 -13.52 -18.19
CA ALA A 41 -8.74 -13.63 -17.98
C ALA A 41 -8.10 -12.32 -17.46
N VAL A 42 -8.49 -11.18 -18.03
CA VAL A 42 -7.98 -9.85 -17.64
C VAL A 42 -8.52 -9.47 -16.25
N LYS A 43 -9.80 -9.78 -15.97
CA LYS A 43 -10.38 -9.61 -14.63
C LYS A 43 -9.65 -10.43 -13.58
N ALA A 44 -9.34 -11.69 -13.86
CA ALA A 44 -8.61 -12.56 -12.94
C ALA A 44 -7.21 -12.02 -12.61
N ASP A 45 -6.45 -11.61 -13.62
CA ASP A 45 -5.11 -11.04 -13.42
C ASP A 45 -5.16 -9.74 -12.60
N ILE A 46 -6.13 -8.87 -12.87
CA ILE A 46 -6.31 -7.61 -12.15
C ILE A 46 -6.75 -7.84 -10.70
N GLN A 47 -7.61 -8.83 -10.43
CA GLN A 47 -8.00 -9.20 -9.08
C GLN A 47 -6.81 -9.74 -8.27
N GLU A 48 -5.91 -10.50 -8.89
CA GLU A 48 -4.68 -10.95 -8.23
C GLU A 48 -3.75 -9.78 -7.88
N VAL A 49 -3.58 -8.81 -8.78
CA VAL A 49 -2.80 -7.58 -8.51
C VAL A 49 -3.40 -6.79 -7.35
N ARG A 50 -4.73 -6.61 -7.35
CA ARG A 50 -5.46 -5.95 -6.27
C ARG A 50 -5.27 -6.66 -4.94
N SER A 51 -5.46 -7.98 -4.90
CA SER A 51 -5.27 -8.80 -3.71
C SER A 51 -3.84 -8.74 -3.18
N ALA A 52 -2.84 -8.72 -4.06
CA ALA A 52 -1.44 -8.57 -3.66
C ALA A 52 -1.17 -7.19 -3.04
N ALA A 53 -1.73 -6.12 -3.62
CA ALA A 53 -1.57 -4.77 -3.10
C ALA A 53 -2.26 -4.58 -1.73
N GLU A 54 -3.48 -5.12 -1.55
CA GLU A 54 -4.19 -5.11 -0.27
C GLU A 54 -3.39 -5.84 0.84
N ARG A 55 -2.83 -7.01 0.51
CA ARG A 55 -1.95 -7.76 1.42
C ARG A 55 -0.69 -6.97 1.78
N ALA A 56 -0.09 -6.29 0.81
CA ALA A 56 1.07 -5.44 1.06
C ALA A 56 0.74 -4.27 1.99
N ILE A 57 -0.44 -3.64 1.85
CA ILE A 57 -0.90 -2.59 2.78
C ILE A 57 -1.00 -3.17 4.20
N ALA A 58 -1.62 -4.32 4.38
CA ALA A 58 -1.74 -4.97 5.69
C ALA A 58 -0.36 -5.25 6.33
N LEU A 59 0.62 -5.72 5.54
CA LEU A 59 1.98 -5.93 6.03
C LEU A 59 2.65 -4.63 6.47
N THR A 60 2.42 -3.53 5.74
CA THR A 60 2.95 -2.23 6.16
C THR A 60 2.32 -1.71 7.45
N ASP A 61 1.08 -2.10 7.80
CA ASP A 61 0.45 -1.84 9.10
C ASP A 61 1.14 -2.57 10.25
N GLU A 62 1.63 -3.76 10.01
CA GLU A 62 2.42 -4.51 10.98
C GLU A 62 3.81 -3.88 11.18
N LEU A 63 4.47 -3.45 10.08
CA LEU A 63 5.78 -2.81 10.13
C LEU A 63 5.76 -1.42 10.80
N ALA A 64 4.68 -0.66 10.64
CA ALA A 64 4.55 0.65 11.27
C ALA A 64 4.24 0.57 12.78
N ARG A 65 3.82 -0.61 13.27
CA ARG A 65 3.55 -0.82 14.68
C ARG A 65 4.89 -0.91 15.42
N PRO A 66 5.16 -0.03 16.39
CA PRO A 66 6.34 -0.19 17.23
C PRO A 66 6.24 -1.57 17.90
N ALA A 67 7.33 -2.34 17.87
CA ALA A 67 7.41 -3.64 18.51
C ALA A 67 6.91 -3.48 19.95
N ALA A 68 5.69 -3.95 20.21
CA ALA A 68 5.13 -3.90 21.55
C ALA A 68 6.03 -4.80 22.40
N SER A 69 6.79 -4.19 23.29
CA SER A 69 7.66 -4.87 24.25
C SER A 69 6.87 -6.01 24.90
N SER A 70 7.35 -7.23 24.69
CA SER A 70 7.02 -8.40 25.51
C SER A 70 8.08 -8.57 26.59
#